data_AF-A0A8H3LB51-F1
#
_entry.id   AF-A0A8H3LB51-F1
#
_cell.length_a   1.000
_cell.length_b   1.000
_cell.length_c   1.000
_cell.angle_alpha   90.00
_cell.angle_beta   90.00
_cell.angle_gamma   90.00
#
_symmetry.space_group_name_H-M   'P 1'
#
loop_
_entity.id
_entity.type
_entity.pdbx_description
1 polymer ?
#
loop_
_entity_poly.entity_id
_entity_poly.type
_entity_poly.pdbx_seq_one_letter_code
_entity_poly.pdbx_strand_id
1 'polypeptide(L)'
;MSTLLNLSYISLSLSNDEIIEFQNLLISCKFLNSLEVNGIDYFDWNQLFEILIKSSPINLLTLGFYAFSIDSDFITFLKLFFDSWKNRCPILLKIRPLRFSKFATVTVATIRMFIEKL
;
A
#
# COMPACT_ATOMS: atom_id res chain seq x y z
N MET A 1 -18.85 10.38 18.87
CA MET A 1 -18.00 9.41 19.60
C MET A 1 -17.38 8.50 18.56
N SER A 2 -16.10 8.66 18.23
CA SER A 2 -15.38 7.67 17.41
C SER A 2 -15.10 6.45 18.29
N THR A 3 -15.65 5.31 17.92
CA THR A 3 -15.38 4.03 18.58
C THR A 3 -13.98 3.56 18.20
N LEU A 4 -13.11 3.33 19.19
CA LEU A 4 -11.78 2.77 18.96
C LEU A 4 -11.91 1.29 18.59
N LEU A 5 -11.38 0.91 17.42
CA LEU A 5 -11.37 -0.48 16.96
C LEU A 5 -10.07 -1.15 17.41
N ASN A 6 -10.17 -2.25 18.17
CA ASN A 6 -9.04 -3.09 18.58
C ASN A 6 -8.66 -4.09 17.47
N LEU A 7 -8.59 -3.63 16.23
CA LEU A 7 -8.19 -4.46 15.09
C LEU A 7 -6.68 -4.39 14.95
N SER A 8 -6.02 -5.54 15.04
CA SER A 8 -4.59 -5.66 14.74
C SER A 8 -4.31 -5.87 13.25
N TYR A 9 -5.27 -6.45 12.52
CA TYR A 9 -5.15 -6.74 11.10
C TYR A 9 -6.37 -6.22 10.33
N ILE A 10 -6.13 -5.57 9.20
CA ILE A 10 -7.16 -5.16 8.24
C ILE A 10 -6.73 -5.59 6.84
N SER A 11 -7.66 -6.19 6.11
CA SER A 11 -7.51 -6.46 4.67
C SER A 11 -8.77 -6.00 3.97
N LEU A 12 -8.63 -5.13 2.97
CA LEU A 12 -9.78 -4.53 2.30
C LEU A 12 -9.45 -4.18 0.85
N SER A 13 -10.50 -4.08 0.03
CA SER A 13 -10.40 -3.49 -1.30
C SER A 13 -10.84 -2.03 -1.23
N LEU A 14 -10.15 -1.12 -1.90
CA LEU A 14 -10.46 0.31 -1.92
C LEU A 14 -10.65 0.81 -3.34
N SER A 15 -11.71 1.57 -3.53
CA SER A 15 -11.84 2.54 -4.62
C SER A 15 -11.37 3.93 -4.17
N ASN A 16 -11.18 4.84 -5.11
CA ASN A 16 -10.79 6.23 -4.80
C ASN A 16 -11.88 6.98 -4.01
N ASP A 17 -13.15 6.60 -4.17
CA ASP A 17 -14.27 7.25 -3.50
C ASP A 17 -14.31 6.93 -1.99
N GLU A 18 -13.70 5.83 -1.57
CA GLU A 18 -13.69 5.34 -0.17
C GLU A 18 -12.44 5.80 0.62
N ILE A 19 -11.59 6.62 0.00
CA ILE A 19 -10.28 6.96 0.54
C ILE A 19 -10.37 7.82 1.82
N ILE A 20 -11.42 8.63 1.94
CA ILE A 20 -11.69 9.48 3.11
C ILE A 20 -12.15 8.62 4.30
N GLU A 21 -13.06 7.69 4.06
CA GLU A 21 -13.51 6.71 5.05
C GLU A 21 -12.35 5.86 5.53
N PHE A 22 -11.47 5.44 4.62
CA PHE A 22 -10.25 4.71 4.94
C PHE A 22 -9.31 5.52 5.84
N GLN A 23 -9.11 6.82 5.57
CA GLN A 23 -8.33 7.69 6.44
C GLN A 23 -8.90 7.74 7.87
N ASN A 24 -10.22 7.90 7.99
CA ASN A 24 -10.90 7.91 9.29
C ASN A 24 -10.76 6.58 10.04
N LEU A 25 -10.78 5.47 9.31
CA LEU A 25 -10.54 4.12 9.84
C LEU A 25 -9.13 4.01 10.44
N LEU A 26 -8.09 4.45 9.72
CA LEU A 26 -6.70 4.41 10.20
C LEU A 26 -6.53 5.20 11.51
N ILE A 27 -7.14 6.38 11.60
CA ILE A 27 -7.11 7.22 12.81
C ILE A 27 -7.78 6.52 14.00
N SER A 28 -8.84 5.74 13.74
CA SER A 28 -9.62 5.05 14.76
C SER A 28 -8.98 3.73 15.22
N CYS A 29 -8.18 3.08 14.38
CA CYS A 29 -7.55 1.78 14.62
C CYS A 29 -6.16 1.89 15.25
N LYS A 30 -6.05 2.39 16.49
CA LYS A 30 -4.75 2.63 17.16
C LYS A 30 -3.85 1.39 17.36
N PHE A 31 -4.44 0.20 17.31
CA PHE A 31 -3.73 -1.08 17.50
C PHE A 31 -3.44 -1.83 16.19
N LEU A 32 -3.74 -1.23 15.03
CA LEU A 32 -3.46 -1.84 13.73
C LEU A 32 -1.96 -2.04 13.57
N ASN A 33 -1.57 -3.30 13.36
CA ASN A 33 -0.19 -3.71 13.15
C ASN A 33 0.08 -4.17 11.72
N SER A 34 -0.97 -4.58 10.99
CA SER A 34 -0.85 -5.10 9.64
C SER A 34 -2.04 -4.65 8.80
N LEU A 35 -1.74 -4.13 7.62
CA LEU A 35 -2.71 -3.66 6.64
C LEU A 35 -2.45 -4.33 5.29
N GLU A 36 -3.49 -4.87 4.67
CA GLU A 36 -3.48 -5.27 3.26
C GLU A 36 -4.52 -4.46 2.48
N VAL A 37 -4.09 -3.81 1.39
CA VAL A 37 -4.95 -3.02 0.50
C VAL A 37 -4.95 -3.60 -0.90
N ASN A 38 -6.13 -3.80 -1.45
CA ASN A 38 -6.36 -4.12 -2.85
C ASN A 38 -7.00 -2.92 -3.56
N GLY A 39 -6.21 -2.20 -4.37
CA GLY A 39 -6.74 -1.07 -5.14
C GLY A 39 -7.65 -1.58 -6.27
N ILE A 40 -8.86 -1.03 -6.36
CA ILE A 40 -9.83 -1.36 -7.42
C ILE A 40 -9.68 -0.35 -8.57
N ASP A 41 -9.76 -0.83 -9.81
CA ASP A 41 -9.68 -0.02 -11.04
C ASP A 41 -8.41 0.86 -11.12
N TYR A 42 -8.56 2.13 -11.51
CA TYR A 42 -7.47 3.12 -11.56
C TYR A 42 -7.26 3.76 -10.17
N PHE A 43 -6.89 2.93 -9.21
CA PHE A 43 -6.68 3.37 -7.83
C PHE A 43 -5.49 4.34 -7.70
N ASP A 44 -5.69 5.45 -6.99
CA ASP A 44 -4.66 6.46 -6.74
C ASP A 44 -3.74 6.01 -5.59
N TRP A 45 -2.69 5.29 -5.95
CA TRP A 45 -1.67 4.85 -5.01
C TRP A 45 -0.93 6.01 -4.34
N ASN A 46 -0.78 7.16 -5.00
CA ASN A 46 -0.14 8.33 -4.39
C ASN A 46 -0.96 8.84 -3.21
N GLN A 47 -2.27 9.01 -3.41
CA GLN A 47 -3.17 9.46 -2.36
C GLN A 47 -3.18 8.48 -1.17
N LEU A 48 -3.14 7.17 -1.45
CA LEU A 48 -3.01 6.16 -0.39
C LEU A 48 -1.72 6.35 0.42
N PHE A 49 -0.56 6.50 -0.23
CA PHE A 49 0.71 6.67 0.48
C PHE A 49 0.73 7.95 1.32
N GLU A 50 0.19 9.05 0.81
CA GLU A 50 0.05 10.28 1.59
C GLU A 50 -0.78 10.09 2.86
N ILE A 51 -1.91 9.39 2.75
CA ILE A 51 -2.78 9.09 3.89
C ILE A 51 -2.09 8.16 4.87
N LEU A 52 -1.37 7.14 4.39
CA LEU A 52 -0.63 6.23 5.25
C LEU A 52 0.42 6.98 6.08
N ILE A 53 1.17 7.91 5.47
CA ILE A 53 2.14 8.76 6.18
C ILE A 53 1.46 9.56 7.30
N LYS A 54 0.34 10.23 6.98
CA LYS A 54 -0.34 11.18 7.86
C LYS A 54 -1.16 10.51 8.96
N SER A 55 -1.77 9.36 8.68
CA SER A 55 -2.88 8.83 9.47
C SER A 55 -2.68 7.41 9.96
N SER A 56 -1.65 6.68 9.50
CA SER A 56 -1.39 5.34 10.03
C SER A 56 -1.01 5.37 11.51
N PRO A 57 -1.42 4.37 12.31
CA PRO A 57 -0.98 4.24 13.69
C PRO A 57 0.50 3.88 13.79
N ILE A 58 1.17 4.31 14.86
CA ILE A 58 2.61 4.12 15.05
C ILE A 58 3.04 2.63 15.06
N ASN A 59 2.10 1.75 15.39
CA ASN A 59 2.28 0.30 15.47
C ASN A 59 2.12 -0.43 14.14
N LEU A 60 1.90 0.26 13.01
CA LEU A 60 1.79 -0.39 11.70
C LEU A 60 3.17 -0.92 11.27
N LEU A 61 3.32 -2.25 11.29
CA LEU A 61 4.58 -2.96 11.01
C LEU A 61 4.55 -3.74 9.70
N THR A 62 3.37 -4.06 9.17
CA THR A 62 3.23 -4.77 7.89
C THR A 62 2.26 -4.04 6.97
N LEU A 63 2.66 -3.89 5.71
CA LEU A 63 1.88 -3.26 4.66
C LEU A 63 1.90 -4.13 3.42
N GLY A 64 0.73 -4.60 3.01
CA GLY A 64 0.54 -5.42 1.83
C GLY A 64 -0.27 -4.69 0.77
N PHE A 65 0.12 -4.85 -0.49
CA PHE A 65 -0.59 -4.30 -1.64
C PHE A 65 -0.86 -5.38 -2.67
N TYR A 66 -2.08 -5.40 -3.18
CA TYR A 66 -2.42 -6.09 -4.43
C TYR A 66 -2.45 -5.03 -5.52
N ALA A 67 -1.33 -4.89 -6.24
CA ALA A 67 -1.16 -3.86 -7.26
C ALA A 67 -1.37 -4.49 -8.65
N PHE A 68 -2.18 -3.82 -9.46
CA PHE A 68 -2.44 -4.20 -10.84
C PHE A 68 -1.24 -3.90 -11.75
N SER A 69 -0.66 -2.71 -11.58
CA SER A 69 0.51 -2.23 -12.30
C SER A 69 1.50 -1.61 -11.32
N ILE A 70 2.77 -1.99 -11.46
CA ILE A 70 3.90 -1.34 -10.77
C ILE A 70 4.62 -0.54 -11.86
N ASP A 71 4.28 0.73 -11.98
CA ASP A 71 4.89 1.66 -12.94
C ASP A 71 5.92 2.57 -12.26
N SER A 72 6.52 3.49 -13.04
CA SER A 72 7.51 4.44 -12.54
C SER A 72 6.96 5.34 -11.45
N ASP A 73 5.69 5.69 -11.53
CA ASP A 73 5.03 6.64 -10.65
C ASP A 73 4.78 5.97 -9.30
N PHE A 74 4.24 4.74 -9.31
CA PHE A 74 4.12 3.90 -8.12
C PHE A 74 5.46 3.76 -7.38
N ILE A 75 6.54 3.47 -8.11
CA ILE A 75 7.88 3.34 -7.49
C ILE A 75 8.36 4.68 -6.92
N THR A 76 8.06 5.80 -7.57
CA THR A 76 8.42 7.13 -7.09
C THR A 76 7.69 7.46 -5.79
N PHE A 77 6.38 7.23 -5.74
CA PHE A 77 5.58 7.46 -4.53
C PHE A 77 5.95 6.49 -3.40
N LEU A 78 6.28 5.24 -3.72
CA LEU A 78 6.76 4.28 -2.73
C LEU A 78 8.08 4.73 -2.09
N LYS A 79 8.99 5.32 -2.85
CA LYS A 79 10.23 5.92 -2.31
C LYS A 79 9.93 7.08 -1.36
N LEU A 80 9.05 8.01 -1.77
CA LEU A 80 8.62 9.13 -0.93
C LEU A 80 7.96 8.65 0.37
N PHE A 81 7.16 7.60 0.29
CA PHE A 81 6.60 6.92 1.46
C PHE A 81 7.69 6.45 2.42
N PHE A 82 8.68 5.70 1.94
CA PHE A 82 9.77 5.21 2.79
C PHE A 82 10.63 6.33 3.36
N ASP A 83 10.90 7.38 2.60
CA ASP A 83 11.63 8.55 3.08
C ASP A 83 10.89 9.25 4.23
N SER A 84 9.57 9.32 4.12
CA SER A 84 8.69 9.87 5.17
C SER A 84 8.50 8.93 6.37
N TRP A 85 8.76 7.63 6.20
CA TRP A 85 8.59 6.61 7.24
C TRP A 85 9.82 6.41 8.15
N LYS A 86 10.94 7.08 7.87
CA LYS A 86 12.24 6.88 8.58
C LYS A 86 12.21 7.10 10.10
N ASN A 87 11.27 7.88 10.61
CA ASN A 87 11.12 8.15 12.05
C ASN A 87 10.16 7.19 12.76
N ARG A 88 9.75 6.11 12.08
CA ARG A 88 8.80 5.10 12.59
C ARG A 88 9.48 3.74 12.63
N CYS A 89 8.79 2.75 13.21
CA CYS A 89 9.25 1.37 13.13
C CYS A 89 9.38 0.92 11.67
N PRO A 90 10.43 0.15 11.32
CA PRO A 90 10.56 -0.43 9.99
C PRO A 90 9.30 -1.19 9.60
N ILE A 91 8.87 -0.99 8.36
CA ILE A 91 7.66 -1.61 7.83
C ILE A 91 8.02 -2.74 6.86
N LEU A 92 7.43 -3.91 7.07
CA LEU A 92 7.51 -5.03 6.15
C LEU A 92 6.54 -4.78 5.00
N LEU A 93 7.08 -4.49 3.82
CA LEU A 93 6.31 -4.32 2.61
C LEU A 93 6.09 -5.66 1.88
N LYS A 94 4.84 -5.95 1.52
CA LYS A 94 4.43 -7.12 0.73
C LYS A 94 3.73 -6.66 -0.55
N ILE A 95 4.43 -6.64 -1.67
CA ILE A 95 3.81 -6.32 -2.96
C ILE A 95 3.40 -7.63 -3.64
N ARG A 96 2.12 -7.77 -3.95
CA ARG A 96 1.56 -8.90 -4.68
C ARG A 96 1.04 -8.39 -6.02
N PRO A 97 1.67 -8.76 -7.15
CA PRO A 97 1.10 -8.46 -8.45
C PRO A 97 -0.22 -9.23 -8.58
N LEU A 98 -1.30 -8.55 -8.96
CA LEU A 98 -2.53 -9.23 -9.34
C LEU A 98 -2.23 -10.09 -10.57
N ARG A 99 -2.13 -11.41 -10.38
CA ARG A 99 -1.94 -12.35 -11.48
C ARG A 99 -3.23 -12.41 -12.28
N PHE A 100 -3.23 -11.79 -13.46
CA PHE A 100 -4.18 -12.17 -14.48
C PHE A 100 -3.96 -13.64 -14.84
N SER A 101 -4.94 -14.48 -14.53
CA SER A 101 -5.15 -15.63 -15.40
C SER A 101 -5.60 -15.07 -16.75
N LYS A 102 -4.67 -15.11 -17.71
CA LYS A 102 -4.77 -14.86 -19.17
C LYS A 102 -4.15 -13.55 -19.70
N PHE A 103 -2.91 -13.73 -20.16
CA PHE A 103 -2.12 -13.01 -21.17
C PHE A 103 -1.65 -11.58 -20.87
N ALA A 104 -0.53 -11.48 -20.17
CA ALA A 104 0.52 -10.52 -20.54
C ALA A 104 1.84 -11.28 -20.60
N THR A 105 2.41 -11.41 -21.80
CA THR A 105 3.72 -12.03 -22.01
C THR A 105 4.77 -11.08 -21.42
N VAL A 106 5.23 -11.34 -20.19
CA VAL A 106 6.40 -10.66 -19.64
C VAL A 106 7.61 -11.21 -20.39
N THR A 107 8.15 -10.43 -21.31
CA THR A 107 9.34 -10.83 -22.06
C THR A 107 10.55 -10.79 -21.13
N VAL A 108 11.54 -11.65 -21.40
CA VAL A 108 12.80 -11.73 -20.64
C VAL A 108 13.52 -10.37 -20.55
N ALA A 109 13.26 -9.45 -21.49
CA ALA A 109 13.78 -8.08 -21.45
C ALA A 109 13.33 -7.28 -20.22
N THR A 110 12.06 -7.43 -19.79
CA THR A 110 11.53 -6.73 -18.62
C THR A 110 12.16 -7.25 -17.33
N ILE A 111 12.44 -8.55 -17.23
CA ILE A 111 13.13 -9.15 -16.08
C ILE A 111 14.59 -8.68 -16.03
N ARG A 112 15.25 -8.59 -17.19
CA ARG A 112 16.66 -8.16 -17.28
C ARG A 112 16.85 -6.71 -16.82
N MET A 113 15.90 -5.83 -17.12
CA MET A 113 15.91 -4.44 -16.62
C MET A 113 15.84 -4.33 -15.08
N PHE A 114 15.21 -5.30 -14.41
CA PHE A 114 15.12 -5.31 -12.94
C PHE A 114 16.40 -5.82 -12.27
N ILE A 115 17.16 -6.70 -12.93
CA ILE A 115 18.40 -7.27 -12.37
C ILE A 115 19.59 -6.31 -12.57
N GLU A 116 19.66 -5.58 -13.68
CA GLU A 116 20.80 -4.71 -13.98
C GLU A 116 20.76 -3.33 -13.26
N LYS A 117 19.74 -3.08 -12.43
CA LYS A 117 19.58 -1.85 -11.62
C LYS A 117 19.64 -2.08 -10.10
N LEU A 118 20.06 -3.28 -9.67
CA LEU A 118 20.51 -3.58 -8.30
C LEU A 118 22.03 -3.56 -8.26
#